data_AF-A0A554MVS0-F1
#
_entry.id   AF-A0A554MVS0-F1
#
_cell.length_a   1.000
_cell.length_b   1.000
_cell.length_c   1.000
_cell.angle_alpha   90.00
_cell.angle_beta   90.00
_cell.angle_gamma   90.00
#
_symmetry.space_group_name_H-M   'P 1'
#
loop_
_entity.id
_entity.type
_entity.pdbx_description
1 polymer ?
#
loop_
_entity_poly.entity_id
_entity_poly.type
_entity_poly.pdbx_seq_one_letter_code
_entity_poly.pdbx_strand_id
1 'polypeptide(L)'
;MTKLGSVPLEELHAELESVESAKGAKRLMVAIAYKDGVDVETIAARYAIPQSTIYYWLDRLDKEPLSEALEDDNRPGRPSKLSPEQRATVADWVDKDAATGSPERNWTARELRDKIVKEFGVEYSIAHVNRTFLG
;
A
#
# COMPACT_ATOMS: atom_id res chain seq x y z
N MET A 1 17.03 -26.20 -7.33
CA MET A 1 17.10 -24.89 -8.00
C MET A 1 17.73 -23.92 -7.02
N THR A 2 18.86 -23.32 -7.38
CA THR A 2 19.51 -22.27 -6.59
C THR A 2 18.62 -21.04 -6.63
N LYS A 3 18.17 -20.54 -5.46
CA LYS A 3 17.45 -19.25 -5.37
C LYS A 3 18.37 -18.11 -5.80
N LEU A 4 17.83 -17.04 -6.39
CA LEU A 4 18.58 -15.92 -6.97
C LEU A 4 19.53 -16.35 -8.11
N GLY A 5 19.10 -17.35 -8.88
CA GLY A 5 19.84 -17.82 -10.05
C GLY A 5 19.78 -16.81 -11.20
N SER A 6 18.69 -16.05 -11.29
CA SER A 6 18.43 -15.05 -12.33
C SER A 6 19.09 -13.70 -12.04
N VAL A 7 19.27 -13.34 -10.77
CA VAL A 7 19.75 -11.99 -10.37
C VAL A 7 21.25 -12.01 -10.05
N PRO A 8 22.12 -11.32 -10.81
CA PRO A 8 23.56 -11.25 -10.55
C PRO A 8 23.89 -10.46 -9.25
N LEU A 9 25.07 -10.76 -8.67
CA LEU A 9 25.48 -10.15 -7.39
C LEU A 9 25.73 -8.64 -7.55
N GLU A 10 26.29 -8.25 -8.69
CA GLU A 10 26.57 -6.85 -9.02
C GLU A 10 25.30 -6.01 -9.05
N GLU A 11 24.18 -6.56 -9.54
CA GLU A 11 22.90 -5.88 -9.59
C GLU A 11 22.32 -5.66 -8.19
N LEU A 12 22.46 -6.65 -7.29
CA LEU A 12 22.08 -6.49 -5.88
C LEU A 12 22.90 -5.40 -5.17
N HIS A 13 24.19 -5.28 -5.49
CA HIS A 13 25.04 -4.22 -4.95
C HIS A 13 24.67 -2.84 -5.51
N ALA A 14 24.46 -2.73 -6.82
CA ALA A 14 24.06 -1.48 -7.45
C ALA A 14 22.74 -0.96 -6.86
N GLU A 15 21.76 -1.85 -6.66
CA GLU A 15 20.48 -1.46 -6.06
C GLU A 15 20.63 -1.13 -4.56
N LEU A 16 21.60 -1.71 -3.86
CA LEU A 16 21.88 -1.38 -2.46
C LEU A 16 22.46 0.04 -2.31
N GLU A 17 23.16 0.54 -3.32
CA GLU A 17 23.68 1.91 -3.34
C GLU A 17 22.58 2.96 -3.56
N SER A 18 21.50 2.61 -4.26
CA SER A 18 20.40 3.52 -4.61
C SER A 18 19.20 3.43 -3.66
N VAL A 19 19.02 2.31 -2.96
CA VAL A 19 17.82 2.09 -2.15
C VAL A 19 17.74 3.05 -0.95
N GLU A 20 16.64 3.79 -0.86
CA GLU A 20 16.43 4.74 0.25
C GLU A 20 15.71 4.10 1.44
N SER A 21 14.98 3.01 1.22
CA SER A 21 14.20 2.37 2.27
C SER A 21 15.06 1.42 3.11
N ALA A 22 15.03 1.60 4.43
CA ALA A 22 15.72 0.69 5.37
C ALA A 22 15.26 -0.76 5.23
N LYS A 23 14.02 -0.99 4.79
CA LYS A 23 13.46 -2.32 4.52
C LYS A 23 14.03 -2.92 3.25
N GLY A 24 14.09 -2.16 2.16
CA GLY A 24 14.71 -2.57 0.90
C GLY A 24 16.19 -2.89 1.08
N ALA A 25 16.94 -2.01 1.75
CA ALA A 25 18.35 -2.24 2.11
C ALA A 25 18.53 -3.56 2.88
N LYS A 26 17.67 -3.83 3.86
CA LYS A 26 17.72 -5.10 4.62
C LYS A 26 17.44 -6.33 3.76
N ARG A 27 16.50 -6.26 2.82
CA ARG A 27 16.22 -7.36 1.87
C ARG A 27 17.43 -7.63 0.97
N LEU A 28 18.06 -6.58 0.46
CA LEU A 28 19.27 -6.69 -0.38
C LEU A 28 20.45 -7.27 0.40
N MET A 29 20.71 -6.80 1.62
CA MET A 29 21.78 -7.37 2.46
C MET A 29 21.58 -8.87 2.75
N VAL A 30 20.32 -9.31 2.91
CA VAL A 30 19.97 -10.73 3.06
C VAL A 30 20.25 -11.50 1.76
N ALA A 31 19.86 -10.96 0.61
CA ALA A 31 20.07 -11.56 -0.70
C ALA A 31 21.57 -11.70 -1.04
N ILE A 32 22.34 -10.65 -0.79
CA ILE A 32 23.80 -10.62 -0.96
C ILE A 32 24.45 -11.69 -0.09
N ALA A 33 24.14 -11.72 1.22
CA ALA A 33 24.70 -12.71 2.14
C ALA A 33 24.38 -14.16 1.71
N TYR A 34 23.17 -14.41 1.22
CA TYR A 34 22.79 -15.71 0.68
C TYR A 34 23.61 -16.07 -0.57
N LYS A 35 23.82 -15.10 -1.47
CA LYS A 35 24.59 -15.30 -2.70
C LYS A 35 26.09 -15.47 -2.44
N ASP A 36 26.60 -14.88 -1.36
CA ASP A 36 27.95 -15.10 -0.83
C ASP A 36 28.12 -16.48 -0.16
N GLY A 37 27.07 -17.31 -0.13
CA GLY A 37 27.11 -18.67 0.39
C GLY A 37 26.86 -18.78 1.89
N VAL A 38 26.42 -17.71 2.56
CA VAL A 38 25.98 -17.79 3.95
C VAL A 38 24.65 -18.55 4.00
N ASP A 39 24.57 -19.54 4.88
CA ASP A 39 23.36 -20.34 5.03
C ASP A 39 22.20 -19.52 5.64
N VAL A 40 20.97 -19.92 5.31
CA VAL A 40 19.75 -19.20 5.72
C VAL A 40 19.55 -19.21 7.23
N GLU A 41 20.03 -20.22 7.95
CA GLU A 41 19.94 -20.30 9.41
C GLU A 41 20.82 -19.22 10.06
N THR A 42 22.06 -19.08 9.59
CA THR A 42 22.98 -18.02 10.01
C THR A 42 22.41 -16.63 9.71
N ILE A 43 21.82 -16.43 8.53
CA ILE A 43 21.19 -15.15 8.16
C ILE A 43 19.98 -14.86 9.07
N ALA A 44 19.14 -15.86 9.32
CA ALA A 44 17.96 -15.75 10.19
C ALA A 44 18.36 -15.33 11.60
N ALA A 45 19.37 -15.98 12.18
CA ALA A 45 19.89 -15.65 13.49
C ALA A 45 20.49 -14.23 13.54
N ARG A 46 21.30 -13.86 12.54
CA ARG A 46 21.97 -12.56 12.48
C ARG A 46 20.99 -11.38 12.45
N TYR A 47 19.94 -11.49 11.64
CA TYR A 47 18.99 -10.39 11.43
C TYR A 47 17.72 -10.51 12.25
N ALA A 48 17.57 -11.58 13.05
CA ALA A 48 16.36 -11.93 13.78
C ALA A 48 15.12 -12.01 12.86
N ILE A 49 15.29 -12.65 11.70
CA ILE A 49 14.24 -12.81 10.68
C ILE A 49 13.88 -14.29 10.58
N PRO A 50 12.58 -14.66 10.56
CA PRO A 50 12.17 -16.04 10.33
C PRO A 50 12.72 -16.58 8.99
N GLN A 51 13.20 -17.83 8.97
CA GLN A 51 13.70 -18.45 7.74
C GLN A 51 12.65 -18.44 6.61
N SER A 52 11.38 -18.62 6.96
CA SER A 52 10.26 -18.53 6.00
C SER A 52 10.17 -17.16 5.32
N THR A 53 10.43 -16.07 6.06
CA THR A 53 10.47 -14.72 5.51
C THR A 53 11.69 -14.51 4.61
N ILE A 54 12.85 -15.07 4.96
CA ILE A 54 14.04 -15.03 4.10
C ILE A 54 13.75 -15.76 2.79
N TYR A 55 13.25 -16.99 2.84
CA TYR A 55 12.90 -17.74 1.62
C TYR A 55 11.86 -17.03 0.77
N TYR A 56 10.88 -16.38 1.39
CA TYR A 56 9.91 -15.54 0.69
C TYR A 56 10.59 -14.37 -0.04
N TRP A 57 11.52 -13.64 0.61
CA TRP A 57 12.26 -12.55 -0.04
C TRP A 57 13.15 -13.03 -1.17
N LEU A 58 13.90 -14.13 -0.97
CA LEU A 58 14.75 -14.72 -2.01
C LEU A 58 13.92 -15.18 -3.22
N ASP A 59 12.74 -15.76 -2.99
CA ASP A 59 11.83 -16.19 -4.05
C ASP A 59 11.24 -15.00 -4.81
N ARG A 60 10.88 -13.93 -4.09
CA ARG A 60 10.35 -12.70 -4.69
C ARG A 60 11.39 -12.02 -5.58
N LEU A 61 12.61 -11.84 -5.08
CA LEU A 61 13.73 -11.25 -5.82
C LEU A 61 14.13 -12.07 -7.06
N ASP A 62 13.95 -13.40 -7.04
CA ASP A 62 14.29 -14.27 -8.19
C ASP A 62 13.23 -14.20 -9.31
N LYS A 63 12.00 -13.77 -8.99
CA LYS A 63 10.82 -13.79 -9.88
C LYS A 63 10.35 -12.42 -10.36
N GLU A 64 10.59 -11.37 -9.57
CA GLU A 64 10.13 -10.01 -9.83
C GLU A 64 11.32 -9.09 -10.14
N PRO A 65 11.12 -8.02 -10.91
CA PRO A 65 12.12 -6.95 -11.03
C PRO A 65 12.50 -6.41 -9.65
N LEU A 66 13.78 -6.05 -9.44
CA LEU A 66 14.24 -5.57 -8.13
C LEU A 66 13.43 -4.38 -7.60
N SER A 67 13.06 -3.44 -8.46
CA SER A 67 12.21 -2.30 -8.09
C SER A 67 10.87 -2.72 -7.48
N GLU A 68 10.28 -3.82 -7.94
CA GLU A 68 9.01 -4.35 -7.43
C GLU A 68 9.20 -5.27 -6.22
N ALA A 69 10.29 -6.03 -6.20
CA ALA A 69 10.61 -6.98 -5.13
C ALA A 69 11.02 -6.29 -3.81
N LEU A 70 11.58 -5.08 -3.91
CA LEU A 70 12.05 -4.30 -2.77
C LEU A 70 10.97 -3.46 -2.11
N GLU A 71 9.92 -3.11 -2.84
CA GLU A 71 8.74 -2.47 -2.27
C GLU A 71 7.85 -3.48 -1.56
N ASP A 72 7.01 -3.01 -0.64
CA ASP A 72 5.87 -3.83 -0.22
C ASP A 72 4.82 -3.76 -1.32
N ASP A 73 4.09 -4.86 -1.53
CA ASP A 73 2.85 -4.77 -2.32
C ASP A 73 2.04 -3.62 -1.74
N ASN A 74 1.74 -2.63 -2.59
CA ASN A 74 0.76 -1.63 -2.24
C ASN A 74 -0.50 -2.41 -1.91
N ARG A 75 -0.81 -2.58 -0.63
CA ARG A 75 -2.08 -3.16 -0.20
C ARG A 75 -3.06 -2.02 -0.35
N PRO A 76 -3.83 -1.93 -1.46
CA PRO A 76 -4.93 -0.99 -1.46
C PRO A 76 -5.75 -1.35 -0.23
N GLY A 77 -5.98 -0.35 0.63
CA GLY A 77 -6.90 -0.54 1.74
C GLY A 77 -8.23 -1.10 1.22
N ARG A 78 -9.08 -1.61 2.13
CA ARG A 78 -10.40 -2.13 1.77
C ARG A 78 -11.04 -1.19 0.72
N PRO A 79 -11.43 -1.71 -0.46
CA PRO A 79 -11.92 -0.87 -1.54
C PRO A 79 -13.04 0.02 -1.00
N SER A 80 -13.00 1.30 -1.39
CA SER A 80 -14.06 2.25 -1.05
C SER A 80 -15.40 1.64 -1.43
N LYS A 81 -16.40 1.75 -0.53
CA LYS A 81 -17.75 1.25 -0.81
C LYS A 81 -18.40 1.99 -1.99
N LEU A 82 -18.04 3.26 -2.21
CA LEU A 82 -18.39 4.01 -3.41
C LEU A 82 -17.32 3.84 -4.50
N SER A 83 -17.79 3.67 -5.73
CA SER A 83 -16.94 3.78 -6.92
C SER A 83 -16.39 5.21 -7.07
N PRO A 84 -15.33 5.43 -7.87
CA PRO A 84 -14.82 6.77 -8.14
C PRO A 84 -15.90 7.74 -8.69
N GLU A 85 -16.78 7.26 -9.57
CA GLU A 85 -17.86 8.05 -10.17
C GLU A 85 -18.94 8.42 -9.15
N GLN A 86 -19.32 7.47 -8.29
CA GLN A 86 -20.27 7.73 -7.21
C GLN A 86 -19.68 8.73 -6.21
N ARG A 87 -18.38 8.61 -5.90
CA ARG A 87 -17.68 9.53 -5.01
C ARG A 87 -17.63 10.95 -5.58
N ALA A 88 -17.36 11.10 -6.88
CA ALA A 88 -17.41 12.40 -7.56
C ALA A 88 -18.82 13.01 -7.50
N THR A 89 -19.85 12.18 -7.69
CA THR A 89 -21.25 12.61 -7.59
C THR A 89 -21.60 13.14 -6.18
N VAL A 90 -21.07 12.51 -5.13
CA VAL A 90 -21.24 12.98 -3.74
C VAL A 90 -20.55 14.33 -3.52
N ALA A 91 -19.34 14.51 -4.05
CA ALA A 91 -18.61 15.78 -3.98
C ALA A 91 -19.39 16.90 -4.68
N ASP A 92 -19.91 16.64 -5.88
CA ASP A 92 -20.74 17.60 -6.62
C ASP A 92 -21.98 18.05 -5.84
N TRP A 93 -22.60 17.17 -5.03
CA TRP A 93 -23.73 17.55 -4.19
C TRP A 93 -23.34 18.55 -3.10
N VAL A 94 -22.16 18.37 -2.51
CA VAL A 94 -21.63 19.24 -1.46
C VAL A 94 -21.21 20.58 -2.07
N ASP A 95 -20.49 20.56 -3.20
CA ASP A 95 -19.99 21.76 -3.86
C ASP A 95 -21.13 22.64 -4.40
N LYS A 96 -22.16 22.03 -5.01
CA LYS A 96 -23.34 22.78 -5.47
C LYS A 96 -24.10 23.43 -4.33
N ASP A 97 -24.17 22.78 -3.17
CA ASP A 97 -24.83 23.33 -1.98
C ASP A 97 -24.04 24.53 -1.44
N ALA A 98 -22.71 24.39 -1.30
CA ALA A 98 -21.81 25.48 -0.89
C ALA A 98 -21.89 26.69 -1.84
N ALA A 99 -22.01 26.44 -3.15
CA ALA A 99 -22.15 27.50 -4.17
C ALA A 99 -23.47 28.27 -4.09
N THR A 100 -24.50 27.74 -3.42
CA THR A 100 -25.77 28.48 -3.21
C THR A 100 -25.69 29.57 -2.14
N GLY A 101 -24.58 29.68 -1.41
CA GLY A 101 -24.27 30.81 -0.52
C GLY A 101 -25.26 31.05 0.62
N SER A 102 -26.18 30.11 0.88
CA SER A 102 -27.13 30.22 1.98
C SER A 102 -26.50 29.73 3.28
N PRO A 103 -26.49 30.53 4.37
CA PRO A 103 -25.97 30.10 5.66
C PRO A 103 -26.76 28.92 6.27
N GLU A 104 -27.93 28.61 5.72
CA GLU A 104 -28.84 27.56 6.19
C GLU A 104 -28.67 26.21 5.48
N ARG A 105 -27.92 26.14 4.38
CA ARG A 105 -27.74 24.90 3.61
C ARG A 105 -26.27 24.52 3.56
N ASN A 106 -25.85 23.89 4.66
CA ASN A 106 -24.64 23.08 4.74
C ASN A 106 -25.10 21.66 5.03
N TRP A 107 -24.83 20.72 4.12
CA TRP A 107 -25.05 19.31 4.38
C TRP A 107 -24.54 18.91 5.78
N THR A 108 -25.43 18.42 6.64
CA THR A 108 -24.96 17.69 7.82
C THR A 108 -24.46 16.31 7.39
N ALA A 109 -23.51 15.75 8.12
CA ALA A 109 -23.01 14.40 7.85
C ALA A 109 -24.12 13.32 7.90
N ARG A 110 -25.23 13.59 8.61
CA ARG A 110 -26.41 12.71 8.63
C ARG A 110 -27.21 12.81 7.34
N GLU A 111 -27.53 14.01 6.88
CA GLU A 111 -28.28 14.21 5.63
C GLU A 111 -27.51 13.67 4.42
N LEU A 112 -26.20 13.89 4.39
CA LEU A 112 -25.35 13.40 3.30
C LEU A 112 -25.27 11.87 3.33
N ARG A 113 -25.11 11.26 4.52
CA ARG A 113 -25.18 9.80 4.68
C ARG A 113 -26.49 9.25 4.14
N ASP A 114 -27.62 9.81 4.57
CA ASP A 114 -28.95 9.29 4.23
C ASP A 114 -29.20 9.40 2.71
N LYS A 115 -28.67 10.46 2.08
CA LYS A 115 -28.68 10.59 0.61
C LYS A 115 -27.78 9.57 -0.09
N ILE A 116 -26.57 9.33 0.41
CA ILE A 116 -25.67 8.29 -0.13
C ILE A 116 -26.32 6.90 -0.03
N VAL A 117 -26.96 6.58 1.10
CA VAL A 117 -27.68 5.31 1.28
C VAL A 117 -28.84 5.21 0.30
N LYS A 118 -29.62 6.29 0.13
CA LYS A 118 -30.76 6.31 -0.78
C LYS A 118 -30.37 6.16 -2.25
N GLU A 119 -29.29 6.83 -2.69
CA GLU A 119 -28.88 6.85 -4.09
C GLU A 119 -28.06 5.62 -4.48
N PHE A 120 -27.16 5.17 -3.60
CA PHE A 120 -26.15 4.16 -3.93
C PHE A 120 -26.28 2.86 -3.11
N GLY A 121 -27.18 2.81 -2.11
CA GLY A 121 -27.30 1.65 -1.22
C GLY A 121 -26.08 1.45 -0.30
N VAL A 122 -25.19 2.43 -0.23
CA VAL A 122 -23.93 2.35 0.50
C VAL A 122 -24.07 3.00 1.87
N GLU A 123 -23.80 2.24 2.92
CA GLU A 123 -23.82 2.76 4.29
C GLU A 123 -22.42 3.12 4.81
N TYR A 124 -22.27 4.35 5.27
CA TYR A 124 -21.10 4.84 6.01
C TYR A 124 -21.50 5.28 7.42
N SER A 125 -20.52 5.32 8.33
CA SER A 125 -20.71 6.00 9.61
C SER A 125 -20.70 7.52 9.42
N ILE A 126 -21.39 8.24 10.32
CA ILE A 126 -21.43 9.71 10.32
C ILE A 126 -20.03 10.31 10.38
N ALA A 127 -19.15 9.76 11.23
CA ALA A 127 -17.76 10.23 11.35
C ALA A 127 -16.97 10.04 10.04
N HIS A 128 -17.21 8.95 9.31
CA HIS A 128 -16.58 8.71 8.01
C HIS A 128 -17.07 9.73 6.98
N VAL A 129 -18.38 9.96 6.90
CA VAL A 129 -18.95 10.96 5.97
C VAL A 129 -18.39 12.35 6.25
N ASN A 130 -18.32 12.74 7.54
CA ASN A 130 -17.76 14.03 7.94
C ASN A 130 -16.30 14.17 7.51
N ARG A 131 -15.45 13.20 7.85
CA ARG A 131 -14.00 13.23 7.51
C ARG A 131 -13.74 13.21 6.00
N THR A 132 -14.61 12.60 5.22
CA THR A 132 -14.33 12.30 3.80
C THR A 132 -14.97 13.27 2.83
N PHE A 133 -16.08 13.91 3.21
CA PHE A 133 -16.84 14.78 2.31
C PHE A 133 -17.13 16.17 2.86
N LEU A 134 -16.99 16.42 4.17
CA LEU A 134 -17.42 17.68 4.80
C LEU A 134 -16.34 18.34 5.68
N GLY A 135 -15.16 17.74 5.83
CA GLY A 135 -14.05 18.24 6.64
C GLY A 135 -12.82 18.46 5.78
#